data_AF-A0A511FC99-F1
#
_entry.id   AF-A0A511FC99-F1
#
_cell.length_a   1.000
_cell.length_b   1.000
_cell.length_c   1.000
_cell.angle_alpha   90.00
_cell.angle_beta   90.00
_cell.angle_gamma   90.00
#
_symmetry.space_group_name_H-M   'P 1'
#
loop_
_entity.id
_entity.type
_entity.pdbx_description
1 polymer ?
#
loop_
_entity_poly.entity_id
_entity_poly.type
_entity_poly.pdbx_seq_one_letter_code
_entity_poly.pdbx_strand_id
1 'polypeptide(L)'
;MPGTAVVWTHVTSLLRRARTRLAAAPASLRTRIVRNTTDPGDAPGRATERRSRRGRVRLVGAATAVVVLATGGVAVADAHKTVTLDVDGVATTVSTFAGSVEGLLAEQELELGARDTVSPSGALRDGVDVVVRHAHQVTVQTDGQEATVWTTALTADEALQMLAARGDDVRLVASRSTAGGRPDLSLELTLDGPADVLVDGETRTVPDGSTTVADALDRLGVELTPLDRVSVRHQGDRVTVIVNRVVVQDVTTTHEVPFNATEQNDPSLYVGQSKVTTAGVPGVRTVVERVTTVDGAETGRELLSDNVTQAPVDQVTNIGTTKKPVVTQAPATSGTPAVGGGDAAGLNWGALAACESGGRATAVSASGKYHGLYQFSVSTWAAVGGTGLPSEASADEQTARAQMLYNRSGAGQWPHCGSRLFS
;
A
#
# COMPACT_ATOMS: atom_id res chain seq x y z
N MET A 1 -14.89 -3.89 34.26
CA MET A 1 -13.43 -4.08 34.18
C MET A 1 -12.97 -3.76 32.76
N PRO A 2 -12.25 -2.66 32.51
CA PRO A 2 -11.55 -2.45 31.25
C PRO A 2 -10.03 -2.56 31.46
N GLY A 3 -9.39 -3.49 30.75
CA GLY A 3 -7.95 -3.71 30.79
C GLY A 3 -7.21 -2.84 29.78
N THR A 4 -6.59 -1.78 30.30
CA THR A 4 -5.28 -1.19 29.98
C THR A 4 -4.70 -1.27 28.56
N ALA A 5 -4.44 -0.07 28.04
CA ALA A 5 -3.60 0.29 26.91
C ALA A 5 -2.13 -0.14 27.05
N VAL A 6 -1.47 -0.38 25.91
CA VAL A 6 -0.01 -0.40 25.80
C VAL A 6 0.41 0.66 24.79
N VAL A 7 1.10 1.67 25.32
CA VAL A 7 1.78 2.77 24.63
C VAL A 7 3.18 2.27 24.27
N TRP A 8 3.64 2.46 23.03
CA TRP A 8 5.05 2.29 22.68
C TRP A 8 5.69 3.63 22.32
N THR A 9 6.79 3.86 23.01
CA THR A 9 7.58 5.09 23.14
C THR A 9 8.48 5.31 21.92
N HIS A 10 8.57 6.56 21.48
CA HIS A 10 9.53 7.02 20.48
C HIS A 10 10.98 6.87 20.97
N VAL A 11 11.85 6.31 20.12
CA VAL A 11 13.31 6.42 20.27
C VAL A 11 13.84 7.32 19.17
N THR A 12 14.37 8.46 19.60
CA THR A 12 15.06 9.48 18.81
C THR A 12 16.51 9.07 18.59
N SER A 13 16.96 8.90 17.35
CA SER A 13 18.40 8.80 17.04
C SER A 13 18.89 10.02 16.25
N LEU A 14 19.77 10.78 16.89
CA LEU A 14 20.52 11.90 16.35
C LEU A 14 21.63 11.42 15.40
N LEU A 15 21.63 11.86 14.14
CA LEU A 15 22.84 11.82 13.30
C LEU A 15 23.10 13.17 12.62
N ARG A 16 24.34 13.61 12.78
CA ARG A 16 24.90 14.93 12.44
C ARG A 16 24.99 15.15 10.94
N ARG A 17 24.68 16.38 10.52
CA ARG A 17 24.99 16.96 9.21
C ARG A 17 26.50 17.14 9.02
N ALA A 18 27.03 16.72 7.88
CA ALA A 18 28.22 17.30 7.27
C ALA A 18 27.83 17.91 5.92
N ARG A 19 28.02 19.23 5.80
CA ARG A 19 27.86 20.00 4.56
C ARG A 19 29.21 20.03 3.86
N THR A 20 29.23 19.75 2.56
CA THR A 20 30.30 20.24 1.67
C THR A 20 29.63 20.87 0.45
N ARG A 21 29.88 22.17 0.27
CA ARG A 21 29.55 22.96 -0.93
C ARG A 21 30.79 23.03 -1.82
N LEU A 22 30.58 23.05 -3.14
CA LEU A 22 31.33 23.73 -4.23
C LEU A 22 30.98 22.97 -5.52
N ALA A 23 30.79 23.53 -6.70
CA ALA A 23 30.55 24.87 -7.23
C ALA A 23 30.01 24.68 -8.67
N ALA A 24 29.54 25.76 -9.28
CA ALA A 24 28.71 25.80 -10.46
C ALA A 24 29.36 25.45 -11.83
N ALA A 25 28.45 25.14 -12.76
CA ALA A 25 28.40 25.08 -14.25
C ALA A 25 29.27 26.13 -15.02
N PRO A 26 29.35 26.18 -16.40
CA PRO A 26 28.31 25.77 -17.37
C PRO A 26 28.69 25.35 -18.83
N ALA A 27 27.63 25.02 -19.57
CA ALA A 27 27.30 25.37 -20.98
C ALA A 27 27.82 24.56 -22.19
N SER A 28 26.82 24.00 -22.90
CA SER A 28 26.51 24.12 -24.34
C SER A 28 27.29 23.34 -25.42
N LEU A 29 26.54 22.54 -26.20
CA LEU A 29 26.56 22.42 -27.68
C LEU A 29 25.41 21.46 -28.08
N ARG A 30 24.23 21.95 -28.50
CA ARG A 30 23.79 22.24 -29.89
C ARG A 30 23.98 21.11 -30.92
N THR A 31 22.84 20.45 -31.22
CA THR A 31 22.25 20.23 -32.56
C THR A 31 22.96 19.30 -33.57
N ARG A 32 22.32 18.16 -33.91
CA ARG A 32 21.66 17.97 -35.23
C ARG A 32 20.91 16.64 -35.34
N ILE A 33 19.63 16.80 -35.63
CA ILE A 33 18.74 15.81 -36.24
C ILE A 33 19.10 15.71 -37.72
N VAL A 34 19.19 14.49 -38.26
CA VAL A 34 18.96 14.23 -39.69
C VAL A 34 18.00 13.05 -39.78
N ARG A 35 16.79 13.36 -40.26
CA ARG A 35 15.85 12.39 -40.83
C ARG A 35 16.39 11.98 -42.20
N ASN A 36 16.19 10.72 -42.59
CA ASN A 36 16.03 10.44 -44.01
C ASN A 36 14.82 9.51 -44.19
N THR A 37 13.89 9.98 -44.99
CA THR A 37 12.68 9.30 -45.45
C THR A 37 12.73 9.42 -46.95
N THR A 38 12.68 8.30 -47.67
CA THR A 38 12.12 8.23 -49.03
C THR A 38 11.87 6.77 -49.39
N ASP A 39 10.59 6.43 -49.45
CA ASP A 39 10.01 5.39 -50.31
C ASP A 39 9.97 5.95 -51.75
N PRO A 40 9.95 5.15 -52.85
CA PRO A 40 8.69 4.54 -53.29
C PRO A 40 8.79 3.15 -53.99
N GLY A 41 7.72 2.36 -53.87
CA GLY A 41 6.95 1.89 -55.04
C GLY A 41 7.08 0.42 -55.50
N ASP A 42 5.89 -0.22 -55.54
CA ASP A 42 5.45 -1.40 -56.30
C ASP A 42 5.67 -2.84 -55.79
N ALA A 43 4.52 -3.52 -55.63
CA ALA A 43 4.31 -4.94 -55.29
C ALA A 43 4.22 -5.80 -56.58
N PRO A 44 3.91 -7.12 -56.53
CA PRO A 44 3.94 -8.09 -55.43
C PRO A 44 4.83 -9.31 -55.76
N GLY A 45 5.41 -9.96 -54.76
CA GLY A 45 6.24 -11.14 -55.03
C GLY A 45 6.58 -11.98 -53.81
N ARG A 46 5.81 -13.05 -53.64
CA ARG A 46 6.15 -14.32 -52.96
C ARG A 46 6.62 -14.25 -51.51
N ALA A 47 5.76 -14.82 -50.65
CA ALA A 47 6.08 -15.28 -49.32
C ALA A 47 7.41 -16.06 -49.28
N THR A 48 8.34 -15.59 -48.46
CA THR A 48 9.45 -16.39 -47.95
C THR A 48 9.40 -16.35 -46.43
N GLU A 49 8.82 -17.39 -45.85
CA GLU A 49 8.97 -17.77 -44.46
C GLU A 49 10.46 -17.87 -44.12
N ARG A 50 10.95 -17.01 -43.22
CA ARG A 50 12.22 -17.25 -42.52
C ARG A 50 11.98 -18.33 -41.48
N ARG A 51 12.13 -19.57 -41.93
CA ARG A 51 12.09 -20.79 -41.13
C ARG A 51 13.28 -20.79 -40.16
N SER A 52 12.95 -20.60 -38.88
CA SER A 52 13.82 -20.96 -37.75
C SER A 52 14.34 -22.39 -37.94
N ARG A 53 15.67 -22.56 -37.85
CA ARG A 53 16.33 -23.87 -37.85
C ARG A 53 15.95 -24.61 -36.57
N ARG A 54 14.84 -25.33 -36.60
CA ARG A 54 14.65 -26.52 -35.76
C ARG A 54 15.56 -27.60 -36.33
N GLY A 55 16.65 -27.89 -35.62
CA GLY A 55 17.42 -29.11 -35.81
C GLY A 55 16.48 -30.29 -35.62
N ARG A 56 16.20 -31.02 -36.71
CA ARG A 56 15.46 -32.26 -36.67
C ARG A 56 16.41 -33.31 -36.10
N VAL A 57 16.12 -33.80 -34.90
CA VAL A 57 16.57 -35.12 -34.46
C VAL A 57 16.04 -36.10 -35.51
N ARG A 58 16.95 -36.63 -36.32
CA ARG A 58 16.64 -37.73 -37.22
C ARG A 58 16.71 -39.00 -36.38
N LEU A 59 15.55 -39.57 -36.08
CA LEU A 59 15.42 -41.02 -35.88
C LEU A 59 15.99 -41.68 -37.14
N VAL A 60 17.22 -42.16 -37.05
CA VAL A 60 17.78 -43.06 -38.07
C VAL A 60 17.22 -44.44 -37.75
N GLY A 61 16.32 -44.89 -38.61
CA GLY A 61 15.85 -46.26 -38.62
C GLY A 61 17.03 -47.22 -38.79
N ALA A 62 17.00 -48.29 -38.01
CA ALA A 62 17.95 -49.39 -38.05
C ALA A 62 18.07 -49.95 -39.48
N ALA A 63 19.23 -49.73 -40.11
CA ALA A 63 19.66 -50.48 -41.27
C ALA A 63 20.72 -51.47 -40.78
N THR A 64 20.31 -52.73 -40.61
CA THR A 64 21.20 -53.87 -40.39
C THR A 64 22.14 -54.03 -41.57
N ALA A 65 23.43 -53.76 -41.37
CA ALA A 65 24.50 -54.15 -42.30
C ALA A 65 25.28 -55.33 -41.70
N VAL A 66 24.90 -56.54 -42.10
CA VAL A 66 25.70 -57.75 -41.86
C VAL A 66 26.75 -57.83 -42.96
N VAL A 67 28.01 -57.52 -42.64
CA VAL A 67 29.16 -57.86 -43.48
C VAL A 67 29.90 -59.02 -42.82
N VAL A 68 29.68 -60.23 -43.33
CA VAL A 68 30.49 -61.40 -43.02
C VAL A 68 31.69 -61.39 -43.95
N LEU A 69 32.86 -61.01 -43.43
CA LEU A 69 34.14 -61.36 -44.02
C LEU A 69 34.83 -62.34 -43.09
N ALA A 70 34.72 -63.61 -43.45
CA ALA A 70 35.42 -64.71 -42.80
C ALA A 70 36.82 -64.86 -43.41
N THR A 71 37.86 -64.41 -42.68
CA THR A 71 39.22 -64.98 -42.72
C THR A 71 40.01 -64.47 -41.50
N GLY A 72 40.19 -65.31 -40.49
CA GLY A 72 40.98 -65.03 -39.28
C GLY A 72 40.34 -65.60 -38.01
N GLY A 73 40.36 -66.92 -37.87
CA GLY A 73 39.71 -67.63 -36.76
C GLY A 73 40.49 -67.57 -35.44
N VAL A 74 39.70 -67.37 -34.37
CA VAL A 74 39.98 -67.68 -32.95
C VAL A 74 40.86 -66.69 -32.17
N ALA A 75 40.39 -65.44 -32.05
CA ALA A 75 40.67 -64.57 -30.89
C ALA A 75 39.64 -63.43 -30.66
N VAL A 76 38.58 -63.31 -31.47
CA VAL A 76 37.71 -62.11 -31.47
C VAL A 76 36.49 -62.24 -30.54
N ALA A 77 36.06 -63.47 -30.22
CA ALA A 77 34.92 -63.67 -29.32
C ALA A 77 35.24 -63.30 -27.86
N ASP A 78 36.51 -63.24 -27.45
CA ASP A 78 36.88 -62.84 -26.08
C ASP A 78 37.09 -61.32 -25.94
N ALA A 79 37.01 -60.57 -27.06
CA ALA A 79 37.24 -59.13 -27.10
C ALA A 79 35.95 -58.29 -27.16
N HIS A 80 34.88 -58.83 -27.77
CA HIS A 80 33.57 -58.18 -27.79
C HIS A 80 32.94 -58.18 -26.40
N LYS A 81 32.29 -57.07 -26.04
CA LYS A 81 31.61 -56.89 -24.75
C LYS A 81 30.20 -56.39 -25.01
N THR A 82 29.26 -56.88 -24.22
CA THR A 82 27.90 -56.37 -24.09
C THR A 82 27.79 -55.71 -22.74
N VAL A 83 27.51 -54.40 -22.72
CA VAL A 83 27.49 -53.59 -21.50
C VAL A 83 26.15 -52.85 -21.42
N THR A 84 25.68 -52.58 -20.21
CA THR A 84 24.55 -51.67 -20.01
C THR A 84 25.12 -50.27 -19.83
N LEU A 85 24.73 -49.33 -20.68
CA LEU A 85 25.06 -47.92 -20.52
C LEU A 85 23.81 -47.17 -20.07
N ASP A 86 23.81 -46.70 -18.84
CA ASP A 86 22.79 -45.84 -18.25
C ASP A 86 23.27 -44.39 -18.33
N VAL A 87 22.63 -43.58 -19.18
CA VAL A 87 22.87 -42.14 -19.26
C VAL A 87 21.66 -41.42 -18.68
N ASP A 88 21.86 -40.74 -17.56
CA ASP A 88 20.84 -39.96 -16.85
C ASP A 88 19.50 -40.71 -16.61
N GLY A 89 19.58 -42.00 -16.28
CA GLY A 89 18.45 -42.87 -15.94
C GLY A 89 17.94 -43.69 -17.14
N VAL A 90 18.47 -43.44 -18.34
CA VAL A 90 18.11 -44.18 -19.56
C VAL A 90 19.12 -45.29 -19.81
N ALA A 91 18.77 -46.50 -19.38
CA ALA A 91 19.58 -47.70 -19.61
C ALA A 91 19.44 -48.23 -21.04
N THR A 92 20.57 -48.44 -21.71
CA THR A 92 20.67 -49.02 -23.05
C THR A 92 21.71 -50.13 -23.07
N THR A 93 21.48 -51.19 -23.85
CA THR A 93 22.48 -52.25 -24.02
C THR A 93 23.35 -51.93 -25.23
N VAL A 94 24.66 -51.83 -25.02
CA VAL A 94 25.65 -51.49 -26.05
C VAL A 94 26.59 -52.67 -26.27
N SER A 95 26.82 -53.02 -27.53
CA SER A 95 27.87 -53.96 -27.92
C SER A 95 29.08 -53.18 -28.39
N THR A 96 30.26 -53.42 -27.79
CA THR A 96 31.49 -52.68 -28.07
C THR A 96 32.72 -53.58 -28.06
N PHE A 97 33.79 -53.14 -28.72
CA PHE A 97 35.14 -53.71 -28.60
C PHE A 97 36.06 -52.87 -27.71
N ALA A 98 35.54 -51.79 -27.11
CA ALA A 98 36.32 -50.91 -26.25
C ALA A 98 36.98 -51.70 -25.10
N GLY A 99 38.23 -51.33 -24.81
CA GLY A 99 38.99 -51.86 -23.69
C GLY A 99 38.77 -51.08 -22.38
N SER A 100 38.16 -49.90 -22.46
CA SER A 100 37.93 -49.02 -21.32
C SER A 100 36.60 -48.28 -21.43
N VAL A 101 36.13 -47.78 -20.30
CA VAL A 101 34.91 -46.99 -20.18
C VAL A 101 35.04 -45.69 -20.96
N GLU A 102 36.20 -45.03 -20.94
CA GLU A 102 36.44 -43.82 -21.73
C GLU A 102 36.35 -44.09 -23.23
N GLY A 103 36.83 -45.26 -23.68
CA GLY A 103 36.70 -45.70 -25.06
C GLY A 103 35.25 -45.97 -25.47
N LEU A 104 34.46 -46.59 -24.58
CA LEU A 104 33.02 -46.79 -24.79
C LEU A 104 32.29 -45.44 -24.90
N LEU A 105 32.56 -44.49 -24.00
CA LEU A 105 31.92 -43.18 -24.03
C LEU A 105 32.25 -42.40 -25.31
N ALA A 106 33.52 -42.44 -25.74
CA ALA A 106 33.93 -41.81 -27.01
C ALA A 106 33.25 -42.46 -28.22
N GLU A 107 33.05 -43.78 -28.23
CA GLU A 107 32.31 -44.49 -29.28
C GLU A 107 30.83 -44.10 -29.32
N GLN A 108 30.23 -43.82 -28.16
CA GLN A 108 28.85 -43.32 -28.05
C GLN A 108 28.74 -41.80 -28.19
N GLU A 109 29.83 -41.10 -28.54
CA GLU A 109 29.88 -39.64 -28.67
C GLU A 109 29.45 -38.88 -27.38
N LEU A 110 29.70 -39.48 -26.22
CA LEU A 110 29.42 -38.88 -24.91
C LEU A 110 30.64 -38.12 -24.39
N GLU A 111 30.52 -36.80 -24.29
CA GLU A 111 31.52 -35.93 -23.67
C GLU A 111 31.16 -35.61 -22.22
N LEU A 112 32.07 -35.89 -21.29
CA LEU A 112 31.88 -35.59 -19.87
C LEU A 112 32.39 -34.19 -19.53
N GLY A 113 31.54 -33.40 -18.89
CA GLY A 113 31.90 -32.15 -18.23
C GLY A 113 32.67 -32.37 -16.94
N ALA A 114 33.29 -31.31 -16.44
CA ALA A 114 34.15 -31.36 -15.25
C ALA A 114 33.44 -31.74 -13.94
N ARG A 115 32.10 -31.73 -13.92
CA ARG A 115 31.27 -32.06 -12.74
C ARG A 115 30.44 -33.32 -12.93
N ASP A 116 30.52 -33.94 -14.10
CA ASP A 116 29.78 -35.14 -14.43
C ASP A 116 30.46 -36.34 -13.77
N THR A 117 29.69 -37.40 -13.57
CA THR A 117 30.20 -38.62 -12.95
C THR A 117 29.99 -39.82 -13.87
N VAL A 118 30.96 -40.73 -13.84
CA VAL A 118 30.90 -42.02 -14.53
C VAL A 118 31.34 -43.12 -13.57
N SER A 119 30.60 -44.23 -13.55
CA SER A 119 30.90 -45.39 -12.70
C SER A 119 30.54 -46.70 -13.41
N PRO A 120 31.42 -47.73 -13.43
CA PRO A 120 32.82 -47.67 -13.03
C PRO A 120 33.67 -46.87 -14.03
N SER A 121 34.93 -46.57 -13.70
CA SER A 121 35.91 -45.96 -14.61
C SER A 121 37.04 -46.94 -14.96
N GLY A 122 37.82 -46.65 -16.01
CA GLY A 122 38.94 -47.50 -16.42
C GLY A 122 38.53 -48.72 -17.25
N ALA A 123 39.13 -49.89 -16.97
CA ALA A 123 38.99 -51.07 -17.83
C ALA A 123 37.55 -51.58 -17.93
N LEU A 124 37.07 -51.79 -19.17
CA LEU A 124 35.72 -52.26 -19.45
C LEU A 124 35.68 -53.79 -19.44
N ARG A 125 34.67 -54.37 -18.78
CA ARG A 125 34.42 -55.81 -18.77
C ARG A 125 33.05 -56.12 -19.35
N ASP A 126 32.90 -57.34 -19.85
CA ASP A 126 31.62 -57.83 -20.36
C ASP A 126 30.56 -57.87 -19.25
N GLY A 127 29.33 -57.52 -19.58
CA GLY A 127 28.18 -57.51 -18.68
C GLY A 127 28.19 -56.43 -17.60
N VAL A 128 29.10 -55.45 -17.66
CA VAL A 128 29.16 -54.35 -16.67
C VAL A 128 28.14 -53.27 -16.98
N ASP A 129 27.54 -52.73 -15.93
CA ASP A 129 26.71 -51.52 -15.98
C ASP A 129 27.62 -50.28 -15.84
N VAL A 130 27.64 -49.45 -16.88
CA VAL A 130 28.30 -48.15 -16.91
C VAL A 130 27.23 -47.09 -16.73
N VAL A 131 27.32 -46.33 -15.65
CA VAL A 131 26.39 -45.26 -15.30
C VAL A 131 27.07 -43.93 -15.53
N VAL A 132 26.45 -43.08 -16.32
CA VAL A 132 26.83 -41.69 -16.57
C VAL A 132 25.76 -40.79 -15.99
N ARG A 133 26.19 -39.78 -15.22
CA ARG A 133 25.30 -38.73 -14.69
C ARG A 133 25.89 -37.36 -15.01
N HIS A 134 25.15 -36.57 -15.79
CA HIS A 134 25.52 -35.20 -16.10
C HIS A 134 25.14 -34.25 -14.96
N ALA A 135 26.04 -33.35 -14.63
CA ALA A 135 25.79 -32.34 -13.61
C ALA A 135 24.94 -31.20 -14.16
N HIS A 136 24.01 -30.74 -13.36
CA HIS A 136 23.17 -29.58 -13.65
C HIS A 136 22.97 -28.75 -12.38
N GLN A 137 22.43 -27.54 -12.57
CA GLN A 137 22.25 -26.58 -11.49
C GLN A 137 20.84 -26.66 -10.92
N VAL A 138 20.76 -26.67 -9.59
CA VAL A 138 19.51 -26.59 -8.83
C VAL A 138 19.58 -25.45 -7.83
N THR A 139 18.45 -24.78 -7.62
CA THR A 139 18.32 -23.74 -6.59
C THR A 139 17.85 -24.41 -5.30
N VAL A 140 18.64 -24.24 -4.25
CA VAL A 140 18.34 -24.74 -2.91
C VAL A 140 18.11 -23.57 -1.97
N GLN A 141 17.23 -23.75 -1.00
CA GLN A 141 17.12 -22.87 0.14
C GLN A 141 17.63 -23.60 1.39
N THR A 142 18.51 -22.94 2.14
CA THR A 142 19.03 -23.42 3.43
C THR A 142 19.03 -22.25 4.40
N ASP A 143 18.45 -22.44 5.57
CA ASP A 143 18.30 -21.39 6.61
C ASP A 143 17.67 -20.09 6.07
N GLY A 144 16.75 -20.22 5.10
CA GLY A 144 16.06 -19.10 4.45
C GLY A 144 16.86 -18.38 3.35
N GLN A 145 18.12 -18.74 3.10
CA GLN A 145 18.94 -18.19 2.01
C GLN A 145 18.91 -19.11 0.78
N GLU A 146 18.73 -18.53 -0.41
CA GLU A 146 18.77 -19.26 -1.67
C GLU A 146 20.20 -19.32 -2.25
N ALA A 147 20.61 -20.48 -2.74
CA ALA A 147 21.89 -20.70 -3.42
C ALA A 147 21.71 -21.63 -4.61
N THR A 148 22.52 -21.42 -5.66
CA THR A 148 22.58 -22.35 -6.80
C THR A 148 23.71 -23.34 -6.59
N VAL A 149 23.40 -24.63 -6.60
CA VAL A 149 24.37 -25.72 -6.41
C VAL A 149 24.35 -26.67 -7.59
N TRP A 150 25.48 -27.32 -7.85
CA TRP A 150 25.57 -28.39 -8.83
C TRP A 150 25.20 -29.73 -8.18
N THR A 151 24.43 -30.52 -8.90
CA THR A 151 24.05 -31.89 -8.52
C THR A 151 24.02 -32.78 -9.76
N THR A 152 24.15 -34.09 -9.56
CA THR A 152 24.01 -35.13 -10.58
C THR A 152 22.73 -35.97 -10.36
N ALA A 153 21.88 -35.56 -9.42
CA ALA A 153 20.61 -36.22 -9.11
C ALA A 153 19.67 -36.21 -10.31
N LEU A 154 18.91 -37.27 -10.54
CA LEU A 154 17.89 -37.28 -11.59
C LEU A 154 16.54 -36.79 -11.08
N THR A 155 16.28 -36.96 -9.78
CA THR A 155 15.01 -36.61 -9.16
C THR A 155 15.19 -35.61 -8.02
N ALA A 156 14.12 -34.86 -7.73
CA ALA A 156 14.08 -33.94 -6.60
C ALA A 156 14.36 -34.66 -5.27
N ASP A 157 13.86 -35.89 -5.13
CA ASP A 157 14.09 -36.71 -3.94
C ASP A 157 15.57 -37.09 -3.78
N GLU A 158 16.19 -37.61 -4.84
CA GLU A 158 17.62 -37.96 -4.85
C GLU A 158 18.50 -36.73 -4.56
N ALA A 159 18.16 -35.57 -5.14
CA ALA A 159 18.85 -34.33 -4.88
C ALA A 159 18.73 -33.90 -3.42
N LEU A 160 17.53 -33.96 -2.84
CA LEU A 160 17.30 -33.64 -1.44
C LEU A 160 18.06 -34.59 -0.52
N GLN A 161 18.08 -35.89 -0.80
CA GLN A 161 18.86 -36.87 -0.04
C GLN A 161 20.36 -36.58 -0.10
N MET A 162 20.91 -36.31 -1.29
CA MET A 162 22.32 -35.97 -1.45
C MET A 162 22.70 -34.64 -0.75
N LEU A 163 21.79 -33.67 -0.76
CA LEU A 163 22.02 -32.36 -0.16
C LEU A 163 21.71 -32.31 1.34
N ALA A 164 20.88 -33.21 1.86
CA ALA A 164 20.56 -33.31 3.29
C ALA A 164 21.82 -33.55 4.14
N ALA A 165 22.87 -34.16 3.58
CA ALA A 165 24.17 -34.28 4.25
C ALA A 165 24.85 -32.92 4.53
N ARG A 166 24.34 -31.81 3.98
CA ARG A 166 24.90 -30.46 4.10
C ARG A 166 24.17 -29.57 5.10
N GLY A 167 23.02 -29.99 5.65
CA GLY A 167 22.25 -29.23 6.65
C GLY A 167 20.88 -29.82 6.95
N ASP A 168 20.26 -29.39 8.06
CA ASP A 168 19.03 -30.00 8.61
C ASP A 168 17.70 -29.52 7.93
N ASP A 169 17.69 -28.34 7.28
CA ASP A 169 16.51 -27.82 6.54
C ASP A 169 16.91 -27.39 5.11
N VAL A 170 17.06 -28.38 4.23
CA VAL A 170 17.31 -28.17 2.79
C VAL A 170 16.01 -28.30 2.02
N ARG A 171 15.73 -27.31 1.16
CA ARG A 171 14.58 -27.31 0.25
C ARG A 171 15.03 -27.04 -1.17
N LEU A 172 14.39 -27.69 -2.14
CA LEU A 172 14.56 -27.35 -3.55
C LEU A 172 13.54 -26.28 -3.93
N VAL A 173 13.98 -25.21 -4.57
CA VAL A 173 13.11 -24.12 -5.01
C VAL A 173 12.79 -24.31 -6.49
N ALA A 174 11.51 -24.31 -6.83
CA ALA A 174 11.09 -24.35 -8.23
C ALA A 174 11.32 -22.99 -8.89
N SER A 175 11.99 -23.00 -10.04
CA SER A 175 12.14 -21.80 -10.86
C SER A 175 10.81 -21.51 -11.56
N ARG A 176 10.49 -20.22 -11.74
CA ARG A 176 9.28 -19.76 -12.45
C ARG A 176 9.60 -18.77 -13.57
N SER A 177 10.88 -18.69 -13.92
CA SER A 177 11.47 -17.66 -14.78
C SER A 177 11.17 -17.85 -16.27
N THR A 178 10.66 -19.01 -16.68
CA THR A 178 10.40 -19.32 -18.09
C THR A 178 9.00 -18.89 -18.52
N ALA A 179 8.89 -18.48 -19.79
CA ALA A 179 7.69 -17.93 -20.40
C ALA A 179 6.53 -18.95 -20.37
N GLY A 180 5.72 -18.89 -19.32
CA GLY A 180 4.63 -19.82 -19.06
C GLY A 180 4.15 -19.82 -17.61
N GLY A 181 4.97 -19.33 -16.67
CA GLY A 181 4.58 -19.15 -15.26
C GLY A 181 4.31 -20.45 -14.49
N ARG A 182 4.45 -21.60 -15.14
CA ARG A 182 4.39 -22.92 -14.50
C ARG A 182 5.60 -23.10 -13.57
N PRO A 183 5.42 -23.70 -12.39
CA PRO A 183 6.54 -24.05 -11.54
C PRO A 183 7.35 -25.14 -12.24
N ASP A 184 8.59 -24.82 -12.60
CA ASP A 184 9.52 -25.74 -13.24
C ASP A 184 10.67 -25.99 -12.28
N LEU A 185 10.68 -27.17 -11.67
CA LEU A 185 11.88 -27.67 -11.00
C LEU A 185 12.80 -28.21 -12.10
N SER A 186 14.09 -27.88 -12.02
CA SER A 186 15.11 -28.45 -12.91
C SER A 186 15.24 -29.99 -12.80
N LEU A 187 14.47 -30.61 -11.90
CA LEU A 187 14.44 -32.02 -11.57
C LEU A 187 13.01 -32.53 -11.63
N GLU A 188 12.83 -33.77 -12.09
CA GLU A 188 11.54 -34.43 -11.98
C GLU A 188 11.21 -34.71 -10.51
N LEU A 189 9.96 -34.42 -10.13
CA LEU A 189 9.45 -34.76 -8.81
C LEU A 189 8.98 -36.22 -8.82
N THR A 190 9.91 -37.15 -8.87
CA THR A 190 9.56 -38.56 -8.70
C THR A 190 9.37 -38.82 -7.21
N LEU A 191 8.14 -39.09 -6.82
CA LEU A 191 7.71 -39.37 -5.46
C LEU A 191 7.53 -40.89 -5.34
N ASP A 192 8.33 -41.55 -4.52
CA ASP A 192 8.11 -42.96 -4.19
C ASP A 192 7.03 -43.08 -3.11
N GLY A 193 5.78 -42.80 -3.47
CA GLY A 193 4.62 -42.86 -2.58
C GLY A 193 3.77 -41.59 -2.56
N PRO A 194 2.86 -41.46 -1.56
CA PRO A 194 2.00 -40.29 -1.44
C PRO A 194 2.83 -39.04 -1.09
N ALA A 195 2.54 -37.93 -1.77
CA ALA A 195 3.12 -36.63 -1.43
C ALA A 195 2.07 -35.71 -0.81
N ASP A 196 2.55 -34.84 0.07
CA ASP A 196 1.72 -33.82 0.70
C ASP A 196 1.98 -32.45 0.06
N VAL A 197 0.92 -31.72 -0.24
CA VAL A 197 0.97 -30.35 -0.76
C VAL A 197 0.43 -29.42 0.33
N LEU A 198 1.31 -28.59 0.89
CA LEU A 198 0.95 -27.54 1.83
C LEU A 198 0.70 -26.25 1.06
N VAL A 199 -0.54 -25.78 1.05
CA VAL A 199 -0.97 -24.57 0.36
C VAL A 199 -2.09 -23.89 1.12
N ASP A 200 -2.06 -22.55 1.22
CA ASP A 200 -3.11 -21.76 1.88
C ASP A 200 -3.41 -22.21 3.34
N GLY A 201 -2.40 -22.75 4.03
CA GLY A 201 -2.51 -23.27 5.40
C GLY A 201 -3.12 -24.68 5.51
N GLU A 202 -3.46 -25.32 4.40
CA GLU A 202 -4.03 -26.67 4.34
C GLU A 202 -3.03 -27.67 3.73
N THR A 203 -2.95 -28.87 4.30
CA THR A 203 -2.19 -29.99 3.74
C THR A 203 -3.11 -30.91 2.95
N ARG A 204 -2.80 -31.12 1.66
CA ARG A 204 -3.55 -32.00 0.74
C ARG A 204 -2.66 -33.12 0.24
N THR A 205 -3.13 -34.36 0.29
CA THR A 205 -2.34 -35.51 -0.17
C THR A 205 -2.64 -35.84 -1.64
N VAL A 206 -1.59 -36.09 -2.41
CA VAL A 206 -1.66 -36.60 -3.79
C VAL A 206 -1.27 -38.09 -3.77
N PRO A 207 -2.19 -39.01 -4.09
CA PRO A 207 -1.87 -40.43 -4.22
C PRO A 207 -1.08 -40.70 -5.51
N ASP A 208 -0.14 -41.65 -5.41
CA ASP A 208 0.73 -42.19 -6.48
C ASP A 208 1.64 -41.18 -7.19
N GLY A 209 2.94 -41.48 -7.14
CA GLY A 209 3.97 -40.47 -7.12
C GLY A 209 4.90 -40.34 -8.33
N SER A 210 4.55 -40.85 -9.51
CA SER A 210 5.30 -40.50 -10.74
C SER A 210 4.64 -39.29 -11.43
N THR A 211 4.73 -38.09 -10.85
CA THR A 211 4.09 -36.89 -11.41
C THR A 211 4.93 -35.65 -11.15
N THR A 212 4.98 -34.70 -12.08
CA THR A 212 5.72 -33.45 -11.83
C THR A 212 5.05 -32.60 -10.75
N VAL A 213 5.76 -31.64 -10.14
CA VAL A 213 5.14 -30.67 -9.21
C VAL A 213 3.98 -29.94 -9.88
N ALA A 214 4.14 -29.55 -11.14
CA ALA A 214 3.07 -28.87 -11.89
C ALA A 214 1.83 -29.75 -11.99
N ASP A 215 1.98 -31.03 -12.34
CA ASP A 215 0.85 -31.97 -12.46
C ASP A 215 0.19 -32.27 -11.09
N ALA A 216 0.98 -32.34 -10.02
CA ALA A 216 0.47 -32.52 -8.66
C ALA A 216 -0.41 -31.33 -8.24
N LEU A 217 0.04 -30.11 -8.52
CA LEU A 217 -0.71 -28.87 -8.23
C LEU A 217 -1.96 -28.75 -9.11
N ASP A 218 -1.84 -29.05 -10.41
CA ASP A 218 -2.96 -29.01 -11.36
C ASP A 218 -4.06 -30.00 -10.94
N ARG A 219 -3.70 -31.23 -10.50
CA ARG A 219 -4.65 -32.25 -10.02
C ARG A 219 -5.41 -31.79 -8.77
N LEU A 220 -4.77 -31.00 -7.91
CA LEU A 220 -5.38 -30.42 -6.71
C LEU A 220 -6.13 -29.11 -6.98
N GLY A 221 -6.16 -28.64 -8.23
CA GLY A 221 -6.76 -27.37 -8.61
C GLY A 221 -6.05 -26.16 -8.01
N VAL A 222 -4.75 -26.28 -7.73
CA VAL A 222 -3.95 -25.20 -7.14
C VAL A 222 -3.40 -24.33 -8.27
N GLU A 223 -4.09 -23.23 -8.54
CA GLU A 223 -3.59 -22.21 -9.46
C GLU A 223 -2.57 -21.31 -8.76
N LEU A 224 -1.40 -21.13 -9.38
CA LEU A 224 -0.33 -20.28 -8.85
C LEU A 224 -0.34 -18.90 -9.52
N THR A 225 -0.20 -17.84 -8.72
CA THR A 225 0.08 -16.49 -9.24
C THR A 225 1.56 -16.36 -9.62
N PRO A 226 1.98 -15.40 -10.47
CA PRO A 226 3.39 -15.27 -10.89
C PRO A 226 4.38 -15.04 -9.74
N LEU A 227 3.92 -14.53 -8.60
CA LEU A 227 4.78 -14.24 -7.46
C LEU A 227 4.84 -15.41 -6.46
N ASP A 228 3.90 -16.36 -6.49
CA ASP A 228 3.93 -17.50 -5.57
C ASP A 228 5.26 -18.26 -5.65
N ARG A 229 5.71 -18.76 -4.52
CA ARG A 229 6.93 -19.56 -4.41
C ARG A 229 6.57 -21.01 -4.15
N VAL A 230 7.29 -21.92 -4.78
CA VAL A 230 7.10 -23.37 -4.58
C VAL A 230 8.43 -23.96 -4.15
N SER A 231 8.40 -24.72 -3.06
CA SER A 231 9.56 -25.46 -2.58
C SER A 231 9.21 -26.92 -2.29
N VAL A 232 10.20 -27.78 -2.38
CA VAL A 232 10.06 -29.21 -2.10
C VAL A 232 10.99 -29.55 -0.95
N ARG A 233 10.44 -30.26 0.04
CA ARG A 233 11.16 -30.72 1.23
C ARG A 233 10.93 -32.22 1.41
N HIS A 234 11.95 -32.92 1.86
CA HIS A 234 11.86 -34.32 2.24
C HIS A 234 11.96 -34.43 3.77
N GLN A 235 11.03 -35.16 4.41
CA GLN A 235 11.07 -35.44 5.85
C GLN A 235 10.70 -36.90 6.11
N GLY A 236 11.68 -37.68 6.55
CA GLY A 236 11.47 -39.11 6.80
C GLY A 236 11.28 -39.86 5.49
N ASP A 237 10.07 -40.36 5.26
CA ASP A 237 9.62 -41.08 4.06
C ASP A 237 8.60 -40.26 3.24
N ARG A 238 8.40 -38.98 3.58
CA ARG A 238 7.40 -38.12 2.96
C ARG A 238 8.05 -36.91 2.29
N VAL A 239 7.66 -36.67 1.05
CA VAL A 239 7.93 -35.43 0.34
C VAL A 239 6.76 -34.46 0.56
N THR A 240 7.08 -33.23 0.92
CA THR A 240 6.13 -32.13 1.02
C THR A 240 6.45 -31.06 -0.02
N VAL A 241 5.48 -30.75 -0.88
CA VAL A 241 5.50 -29.56 -1.74
C VAL A 241 4.85 -28.42 -0.96
N ILE A 242 5.59 -27.33 -0.76
CA ILE A 242 5.13 -26.15 -0.02
C ILE A 242 4.93 -25.03 -1.03
N VAL A 243 3.72 -24.48 -1.06
CA VAL A 243 3.34 -23.33 -1.88
C VAL A 243 3.14 -22.14 -0.95
N ASN A 244 3.96 -21.10 -1.13
CA ASN A 244 3.81 -19.83 -0.41
C ASN A 244 3.18 -18.78 -1.33
N ARG A 245 2.07 -18.19 -0.89
CA ARG A 245 1.39 -17.11 -1.62
C ARG A 245 2.12 -15.81 -1.41
N VAL A 246 2.62 -15.21 -2.48
CA VAL A 246 3.35 -13.93 -2.39
C VAL A 246 2.52 -12.84 -3.06
N VAL A 247 2.18 -11.80 -2.28
CA VAL A 247 1.43 -10.65 -2.79
C VAL A 247 2.27 -9.38 -2.56
N VAL A 248 2.43 -8.60 -3.62
CA VAL A 248 3.05 -7.28 -3.59
C VAL A 248 2.00 -6.25 -3.95
N GLN A 249 1.75 -5.29 -3.07
CA GLN A 249 0.74 -4.25 -3.26
C GLN A 249 1.23 -2.89 -2.78
N ASP A 250 0.85 -1.84 -3.48
CA ASP A 250 1.13 -0.46 -3.07
C ASP A 250 -0.05 0.03 -2.21
N VAL A 251 0.19 0.16 -0.90
CA VAL A 251 -0.78 0.60 0.11
C VAL A 251 -0.69 2.11 0.26
N THR A 252 -1.83 2.80 0.16
CA THR A 252 -1.92 4.25 0.35
C THR A 252 -2.57 4.57 1.69
N THR A 253 -1.88 5.36 2.52
CA THR A 253 -2.40 5.85 3.81
C THR A 253 -2.40 7.38 3.81
N THR A 254 -3.46 7.98 4.32
CA THR A 254 -3.59 9.44 4.45
C THR A 254 -3.55 9.89 5.90
N HIS A 255 -2.87 11.00 6.15
CA HIS A 255 -2.81 11.65 7.46
C HIS A 255 -3.17 13.13 7.32
N GLU A 256 -3.92 13.66 8.28
CA GLU A 256 -4.23 15.09 8.32
C GLU A 256 -2.97 15.91 8.62
N VAL A 257 -2.84 17.05 7.95
CA VAL A 257 -1.83 18.07 8.24
C VAL A 257 -2.56 19.26 8.88
N PRO A 258 -2.29 19.60 10.15
CA PRO A 258 -2.97 20.70 10.81
C PRO A 258 -2.69 22.03 10.11
N PHE A 259 -3.65 22.95 10.16
CA PHE A 259 -3.48 24.34 9.73
C PHE A 259 -3.01 25.22 10.88
N ASN A 260 -2.37 26.35 10.56
CA ASN A 260 -2.02 27.35 11.57
C ASN A 260 -3.15 28.38 11.74
N ALA A 261 -3.28 28.97 12.93
CA ALA A 261 -4.20 30.07 13.17
C ALA A 261 -3.42 31.38 13.37
N THR A 262 -3.80 32.42 12.63
CA THR A 262 -3.19 33.75 12.70
C THR A 262 -4.25 34.80 13.05
N GLU A 263 -3.91 35.70 13.95
CA GLU A 263 -4.72 36.88 14.25
C GLU A 263 -4.21 38.10 13.48
N GLN A 264 -5.12 38.84 12.87
CA GLN A 264 -4.80 40.07 12.13
C GLN A 264 -5.57 41.25 12.71
N ASN A 265 -4.87 42.36 12.98
CA ASN A 265 -5.51 43.56 13.50
C ASN A 265 -6.44 44.19 12.45
N ASP A 266 -7.65 44.54 12.88
CA ASP A 266 -8.67 45.19 12.05
C ASP A 266 -9.19 46.45 12.75
N PRO A 267 -8.91 47.66 12.22
CA PRO A 267 -9.40 48.90 12.80
C PRO A 267 -10.90 49.14 12.56
N SER A 268 -11.56 48.38 11.68
CA SER A 268 -13.01 48.47 11.50
C SER A 268 -13.80 47.80 12.63
N LEU A 269 -13.15 46.93 13.41
CA LEU A 269 -13.74 46.22 14.53
C LEU A 269 -13.35 46.87 15.86
N TYR A 270 -14.27 46.87 16.82
CA TYR A 270 -13.98 47.36 18.17
C TYR A 270 -13.17 46.35 18.97
N VAL A 271 -12.32 46.83 19.90
CA VAL A 271 -11.63 45.98 20.88
C VAL A 271 -12.63 45.03 21.56
N GLY A 272 -12.30 43.74 21.58
CA GLY A 272 -13.15 42.66 22.10
C GLY A 272 -14.08 42.02 21.05
N GLN A 273 -14.13 42.54 19.82
CA GLN A 273 -14.77 41.87 18.68
C GLN A 273 -13.74 41.13 17.83
N SER A 274 -14.14 39.98 17.30
CA SER A 274 -13.36 39.22 16.32
C SER A 274 -14.24 38.69 15.21
N LYS A 275 -13.63 38.44 14.05
CA LYS A 275 -14.28 37.85 12.89
C LYS A 275 -13.31 36.95 12.14
N VAL A 276 -13.65 35.68 11.98
CA VAL A 276 -12.91 34.78 11.09
C VAL A 276 -13.11 35.24 9.65
N THR A 277 -12.03 35.62 8.99
CA THR A 277 -12.03 36.09 7.59
C THR A 277 -11.65 34.99 6.61
N THR A 278 -10.76 34.09 7.03
CA THR A 278 -10.42 32.85 6.31
C THR A 278 -10.55 31.69 7.29
N ALA A 279 -11.42 30.72 6.98
CA ALA A 279 -11.54 29.52 7.79
C ALA A 279 -10.33 28.59 7.55
N GLY A 280 -9.81 27.99 8.62
CA GLY A 280 -8.73 27.01 8.51
C GLY A 280 -9.24 25.68 7.96
N VAL A 281 -8.46 25.05 7.09
CA VAL A 281 -8.75 23.73 6.51
C VAL A 281 -7.51 22.85 6.67
N PRO A 282 -7.61 21.67 7.29
CA PRO A 282 -6.46 20.77 7.37
C PRO A 282 -6.05 20.30 5.97
N GLY A 283 -4.74 20.16 5.78
CA GLY A 283 -4.16 19.53 4.60
C GLY A 283 -4.21 18.02 4.69
N VAL A 284 -3.72 17.35 3.64
CA VAL A 284 -3.61 15.90 3.56
C VAL A 284 -2.18 15.54 3.17
N ARG A 285 -1.56 14.70 4.00
CA ARG A 285 -0.31 13.99 3.72
C ARG A 285 -0.66 12.59 3.25
N THR A 286 -0.19 12.23 2.07
CA THR A 286 -0.37 10.89 1.50
C THR A 286 0.95 10.15 1.53
N VAL A 287 0.93 8.96 2.11
CA VAL A 287 2.04 8.04 2.20
C VAL A 287 1.68 6.81 1.36
N VAL A 288 2.55 6.45 0.44
CA VAL A 288 2.42 5.23 -0.38
C VAL A 288 3.56 4.30 -0.03
N GLU A 289 3.22 3.10 0.42
CA GLU A 289 4.18 2.07 0.83
C GLU A 289 3.92 0.80 0.02
N ARG A 290 4.98 0.19 -0.53
CA ARG A 290 4.90 -1.14 -1.12
C ARG A 290 4.99 -2.17 -0.02
N VAL A 291 3.94 -2.95 0.15
CA VAL A 291 3.85 -4.02 1.14
C VAL A 291 3.96 -5.37 0.43
N THR A 292 4.91 -6.19 0.86
CA THR A 292 5.06 -7.59 0.44
C THR A 292 4.56 -8.50 1.56
N THR A 293 3.69 -9.43 1.21
CA THR A 293 3.18 -10.44 2.14
C THR A 293 3.49 -11.84 1.62
N VAL A 294 3.76 -12.76 2.53
CA VAL A 294 3.91 -14.20 2.27
C VAL A 294 2.91 -14.93 3.16
N ASP A 295 2.01 -15.70 2.56
CA ASP A 295 0.89 -16.37 3.24
C ASP A 295 0.05 -15.43 4.12
N GLY A 296 -0.13 -14.18 3.65
CA GLY A 296 -0.86 -13.13 4.34
C GLY A 296 -0.09 -12.41 5.46
N ALA A 297 1.10 -12.89 5.84
CA ALA A 297 1.97 -12.21 6.80
C ALA A 297 2.87 -11.19 6.10
N GLU A 298 2.96 -9.96 6.62
CA GLU A 298 3.86 -8.92 6.10
C GLU A 298 5.33 -9.31 6.31
N THR A 299 6.07 -9.44 5.21
CA THR A 299 7.51 -9.77 5.23
C THR A 299 8.39 -8.59 4.84
N GLY A 300 7.80 -7.56 4.20
CA GLY A 300 8.54 -6.38 3.81
C GLY A 300 7.64 -5.18 3.53
N ARG A 301 8.18 -3.99 3.83
CA ARG A 301 7.55 -2.71 3.57
C ARG A 301 8.59 -1.72 3.06
N GLU A 302 8.31 -1.09 1.93
CA GLU A 302 9.17 -0.09 1.31
C GLU A 302 8.40 1.22 1.12
N LEU A 303 8.92 2.33 1.63
CA LEU A 303 8.32 3.64 1.40
C LEU A 303 8.57 4.06 -0.05
N LEU A 304 7.49 4.21 -0.83
CA LEU A 304 7.57 4.68 -2.22
C LEU A 304 7.44 6.20 -2.31
N SER A 305 6.50 6.78 -1.56
CA SER A 305 6.31 8.23 -1.53
C SER A 305 5.72 8.71 -0.22
N ASP A 306 6.06 9.94 0.14
CA ASP A 306 5.57 10.62 1.34
C ASP A 306 5.51 12.11 1.05
N ASN A 307 4.31 12.62 0.77
CA ASN A 307 4.14 14.02 0.36
C ASN A 307 2.85 14.61 0.91
N VAL A 308 2.85 15.92 1.15
CA VAL A 308 1.62 16.69 1.36
C VAL A 308 0.94 16.87 0.00
N THR A 309 -0.11 16.09 -0.24
CA THR A 309 -0.89 16.11 -1.49
C THR A 309 -1.94 17.21 -1.50
N GLN A 310 -2.34 17.70 -0.32
CA GLN A 310 -3.19 18.87 -0.16
C GLN A 310 -2.61 19.76 0.93
N ALA A 311 -2.23 20.99 0.59
CA ALA A 311 -1.70 21.92 1.57
C ALA A 311 -2.81 22.36 2.56
N PRO A 312 -2.51 22.53 3.86
CA PRO A 312 -3.44 23.16 4.78
C PRO A 312 -3.69 24.62 4.40
N VAL A 313 -4.88 25.11 4.69
CA VAL A 313 -5.24 26.53 4.60
C VAL A 313 -5.24 27.09 6.01
N ASP A 314 -4.38 28.08 6.27
CA ASP A 314 -4.30 28.73 7.58
C ASP A 314 -5.58 29.53 7.88
N GLN A 315 -6.02 29.48 9.14
CA GLN A 315 -7.12 30.30 9.63
C GLN A 315 -6.64 31.73 9.87
N VAL A 316 -7.42 32.70 9.41
CA VAL A 316 -7.21 34.12 9.71
C VAL A 316 -8.39 34.65 10.50
N THR A 317 -8.12 35.16 11.70
CA THR A 317 -9.09 35.81 12.57
C THR A 317 -8.76 37.29 12.69
N ASN A 318 -9.63 38.15 12.18
CA ASN A 318 -9.48 39.59 12.37
C ASN A 318 -9.91 39.98 13.79
N ILE A 319 -9.06 40.71 14.50
CA ILE A 319 -9.33 41.20 15.88
C ILE A 319 -9.45 42.72 15.89
N GLY A 320 -10.44 43.24 16.62
CA GLY A 320 -10.70 44.67 16.68
C GLY A 320 -9.66 45.46 17.46
N THR A 321 -9.21 46.56 16.89
CA THR A 321 -8.21 47.47 17.51
C THR A 321 -8.78 48.83 17.86
N THR A 322 -9.98 49.17 17.37
CA THR A 322 -10.60 50.46 17.63
C THR A 322 -11.24 50.46 19.01
N LYS A 323 -10.84 51.39 19.88
CA LYS A 323 -11.48 51.56 21.18
C LYS A 323 -12.90 52.10 20.96
N LYS A 324 -13.88 51.55 21.68
CA LYS A 324 -15.22 52.12 21.70
C LYS A 324 -15.14 53.55 22.26
N PRO A 325 -15.94 54.50 21.75
CA PRO A 325 -16.01 55.84 22.31
C PRO A 325 -16.33 55.73 23.81
N VAL A 326 -15.43 56.22 24.66
CA VAL A 326 -15.72 56.39 26.08
C VAL A 326 -16.69 57.54 26.16
N VAL A 327 -17.92 57.27 26.58
CA VAL A 327 -18.85 58.33 26.96
C VAL A 327 -18.27 58.93 28.24
N THR A 328 -17.51 60.01 28.12
CA THR A 328 -17.01 60.75 29.28
C THR A 328 -18.23 61.28 30.01
N GLN A 329 -18.59 60.67 31.13
CA GLN A 329 -19.51 61.31 32.06
C GLN A 329 -18.84 62.61 32.50
N ALA A 330 -19.55 63.73 32.29
CA ALA A 330 -19.15 65.04 32.80
C ALA A 330 -18.94 64.95 34.34
N PRO A 331 -18.10 65.81 34.93
CA PRO A 331 -17.70 65.67 36.34
C PRO A 331 -18.92 65.64 37.26
N ALA A 332 -18.94 64.64 38.15
CA ALA A 332 -19.95 64.51 39.18
C ALA A 332 -19.85 65.68 40.15
N THR A 333 -20.76 66.66 40.01
CA THR A 333 -21.15 67.52 41.12
C THR A 333 -22.05 66.71 42.04
N SER A 334 -21.69 66.69 43.32
CA SER A 334 -22.39 66.04 44.42
C SER A 334 -23.87 66.44 44.44
N GLY A 335 -24.76 65.54 44.03
CA GLY A 335 -26.20 65.74 44.15
C GLY A 335 -27.01 64.75 43.31
N THR A 336 -27.46 63.66 43.97
CA THR A 336 -28.65 62.85 43.59
C THR A 336 -28.52 61.99 42.30
N PRO A 337 -29.08 60.76 42.23
CA PRO A 337 -28.90 59.89 41.06
C PRO A 337 -29.51 60.51 39.78
N ALA A 338 -28.70 60.63 38.72
CA ALA A 338 -29.16 61.10 37.42
C ALA A 338 -29.92 59.98 36.69
N VAL A 339 -31.24 60.03 36.84
CA VAL A 339 -32.28 59.45 35.99
C VAL A 339 -32.06 59.89 34.53
N GLY A 340 -32.46 59.07 33.56
CA GLY A 340 -32.44 59.38 32.11
C GLY A 340 -33.37 60.53 31.71
N GLY A 341 -33.15 61.73 32.25
CA GLY A 341 -33.94 62.93 32.03
C GLY A 341 -33.36 63.81 30.93
N GLY A 342 -33.72 63.48 29.69
CA GLY A 342 -34.02 64.53 28.70
C GLY A 342 -35.42 65.12 28.94
N ASP A 343 -35.97 65.84 27.96
CA ASP A 343 -37.31 66.46 27.96
C ASP A 343 -38.45 65.48 28.36
N ALA A 344 -38.19 64.17 28.29
CA ALA A 344 -39.04 63.10 28.77
C ALA A 344 -39.25 63.02 30.30
N ALA A 345 -38.29 63.41 31.15
CA ALA A 345 -38.39 63.12 32.60
C ALA A 345 -39.52 63.85 33.33
N GLY A 346 -39.96 64.99 32.81
CA GLY A 346 -41.08 65.78 33.37
C GLY A 346 -42.46 65.30 32.95
N LEU A 347 -42.56 64.25 32.11
CA LEU A 347 -43.83 63.76 31.59
C LEU A 347 -44.53 62.82 32.57
N ASN A 348 -45.84 62.68 32.43
CA ASN A 348 -46.67 61.83 33.28
C ASN A 348 -46.60 60.36 32.87
N TRP A 349 -45.45 59.73 33.16
CA TRP A 349 -45.18 58.31 32.90
C TRP A 349 -46.13 57.37 33.64
N GLY A 350 -46.58 57.77 34.83
CA GLY A 350 -47.59 57.02 35.59
C GLY A 350 -48.92 56.92 34.85
N ALA A 351 -49.39 58.03 34.26
CA ALA A 351 -50.64 58.03 33.48
C ALA A 351 -50.52 57.24 32.18
N LEU A 352 -49.35 57.26 31.52
CA LEU A 352 -49.08 56.40 30.37
C LEU A 352 -49.11 54.92 30.77
N ALA A 353 -48.38 54.53 31.83
CA ALA A 353 -48.33 53.15 32.29
C ALA A 353 -49.72 52.63 32.74
N ALA A 354 -50.52 53.49 33.38
CA ALA A 354 -51.90 53.16 33.75
C ALA A 354 -52.78 52.88 32.52
N CYS A 355 -52.60 53.65 31.44
CA CYS A 355 -53.34 53.45 30.19
C CYS A 355 -52.87 52.20 29.42
N GLU A 356 -51.55 51.96 29.36
CA GLU A 356 -50.96 50.87 28.58
C GLU A 356 -51.15 49.49 29.22
N SER A 357 -50.92 49.39 30.54
CA SER A 357 -50.89 48.08 31.23
C SER A 357 -51.79 48.00 32.47
N GLY A 358 -52.43 49.12 32.85
CA GLY A 358 -53.03 49.28 34.17
C GLY A 358 -51.97 49.52 35.27
N GLY A 359 -50.74 49.92 34.90
CA GLY A 359 -49.63 50.13 35.83
C GLY A 359 -48.93 48.84 36.28
N ARG A 360 -49.06 47.75 35.51
CA ARG A 360 -48.51 46.42 35.87
C ARG A 360 -47.21 46.15 35.14
N ALA A 361 -46.10 46.12 35.86
CA ALA A 361 -44.77 45.91 35.29
C ALA A 361 -44.55 44.52 34.68
N THR A 362 -45.36 43.53 35.06
CA THR A 362 -45.32 42.16 34.53
C THR A 362 -46.40 41.89 33.48
N ALA A 363 -47.07 42.94 32.99
CA ALA A 363 -48.13 42.78 32.00
C ALA A 363 -47.62 42.16 30.69
N VAL A 364 -48.46 41.32 30.09
CA VAL A 364 -48.27 40.79 28.75
C VAL A 364 -49.61 40.96 28.02
N SER A 365 -49.57 41.46 26.78
CA SER A 365 -50.79 41.63 25.99
C SER A 365 -51.47 40.27 25.72
N ALA A 366 -52.77 40.28 25.45
CA ALA A 366 -53.50 39.06 25.08
C ALA A 366 -52.90 38.36 23.84
N SER A 367 -52.23 39.12 22.96
CA SER A 367 -51.53 38.59 21.79
C SER A 367 -50.12 38.06 22.09
N GLY A 368 -49.61 38.22 23.31
CA GLY A 368 -48.25 37.84 23.70
C GLY A 368 -47.12 38.65 23.05
N LYS A 369 -47.44 39.78 22.41
CA LYS A 369 -46.47 40.57 21.59
C LYS A 369 -45.89 41.77 22.33
N TYR A 370 -46.59 42.26 23.34
CA TYR A 370 -46.24 43.47 24.07
C TYR A 370 -46.14 43.17 25.56
N HIS A 371 -45.12 43.73 26.19
CA HIS A 371 -44.71 43.37 27.55
C HIS A 371 -44.42 44.61 28.39
N GLY A 372 -44.71 44.51 29.69
CA GLY A 372 -44.34 45.48 30.71
C GLY A 372 -45.24 46.71 30.80
N LEU A 373 -44.85 47.65 31.67
CA LEU A 373 -45.55 48.90 32.02
C LEU A 373 -46.02 49.68 30.79
N TYR A 374 -45.17 49.75 29.77
CA TYR A 374 -45.34 50.57 28.56
C TYR A 374 -45.58 49.74 27.30
N GLN A 375 -45.91 48.45 27.46
CA GLN A 375 -46.29 47.54 26.37
C GLN A 375 -45.24 47.52 25.24
N PHE A 376 -43.97 47.32 25.58
CA PHE A 376 -42.88 47.20 24.62
C PHE A 376 -42.96 45.92 23.79
N SER A 377 -42.63 46.00 22.50
CA SER A 377 -42.19 44.82 21.76
C SER A 377 -40.75 44.44 22.16
N VAL A 378 -40.39 43.16 22.06
CA VAL A 378 -39.03 42.68 22.38
C VAL A 378 -37.97 43.35 21.48
N SER A 379 -38.29 43.60 20.21
CA SER A 379 -37.37 44.29 19.29
C SER A 379 -37.18 45.76 19.66
N THR A 380 -38.24 46.47 20.02
CA THR A 380 -38.14 47.87 20.48
C THR A 380 -37.36 47.96 21.78
N TRP A 381 -37.59 47.03 22.71
CA TRP A 381 -36.87 46.91 23.97
C TRP A 381 -35.36 46.73 23.75
N ALA A 382 -34.98 45.78 22.88
CA ALA A 382 -33.59 45.59 22.48
C ALA A 382 -33.01 46.84 21.79
N ALA A 383 -33.80 47.53 20.97
CA ALA A 383 -33.39 48.74 20.27
C ALA A 383 -33.16 49.95 21.19
N VAL A 384 -33.67 49.93 22.43
CA VAL A 384 -33.33 50.93 23.47
C VAL A 384 -32.39 50.35 24.53
N GLY A 385 -31.74 49.23 24.22
CA GLY A 385 -30.67 48.61 25.00
C GLY A 385 -31.13 47.68 26.12
N GLY A 386 -32.39 47.30 26.15
CA GLY A 386 -32.90 46.27 27.05
C GLY A 386 -32.48 44.86 26.60
N THR A 387 -32.36 43.94 27.56
CA THR A 387 -32.14 42.51 27.30
C THR A 387 -33.30 41.70 27.89
N GLY A 388 -33.52 40.48 27.40
CA GLY A 388 -34.64 39.64 27.87
C GLY A 388 -36.03 40.22 27.53
N LEU A 389 -37.05 39.82 28.30
CA LEU A 389 -38.41 40.34 28.14
C LEU A 389 -38.59 41.64 28.96
N PRO A 390 -39.28 42.67 28.42
CA PRO A 390 -39.56 43.89 29.18
C PRO A 390 -40.28 43.63 30.51
N SER A 391 -41.17 42.64 30.55
CA SER A 391 -41.93 42.26 31.74
C SER A 391 -41.10 41.62 32.86
N GLU A 392 -39.85 41.24 32.58
CA GLU A 392 -38.90 40.70 33.55
C GLU A 392 -37.99 41.79 34.15
N ALA A 393 -37.93 42.96 33.51
CA ALA A 393 -37.15 44.10 33.98
C ALA A 393 -37.88 44.87 35.08
N SER A 394 -37.12 45.55 35.94
CA SER A 394 -37.69 46.41 36.98
C SER A 394 -38.54 47.55 36.38
N ALA A 395 -39.54 48.01 37.12
CA ALA A 395 -40.38 49.16 36.72
C ALA A 395 -39.56 50.41 36.37
N ASP A 396 -38.49 50.65 37.14
CA ASP A 396 -37.58 51.78 36.91
C ASP A 396 -36.78 51.62 35.63
N GLU A 397 -36.29 50.42 35.32
CA GLU A 397 -35.61 50.15 34.06
C GLU A 397 -36.58 50.31 32.88
N GLN A 398 -37.79 49.76 32.98
CA GLN A 398 -38.80 49.90 31.94
C GLN A 398 -39.11 51.39 31.67
N THR A 399 -39.17 52.20 32.72
CA THR A 399 -39.41 53.65 32.63
C THR A 399 -38.22 54.37 32.01
N ALA A 400 -36.99 54.03 32.42
CA ALA A 400 -35.78 54.59 31.82
C ALA A 400 -35.70 54.30 30.32
N ARG A 401 -36.03 53.06 29.90
CA ARG A 401 -36.08 52.69 28.48
C ARG A 401 -37.20 53.39 27.72
N ALA A 402 -38.36 53.59 28.34
CA ALA A 402 -39.46 54.34 27.75
C ALA A 402 -39.10 55.81 27.55
N GLN A 403 -38.40 56.42 28.51
CA GLN A 403 -37.84 57.77 28.38
C GLN A 403 -36.82 57.85 27.23
N MET A 404 -35.93 56.86 27.09
CA MET A 404 -35.01 56.79 25.95
C MET A 404 -35.76 56.67 24.61
N LEU A 405 -36.79 55.82 24.57
CA LEU A 405 -37.61 55.65 23.37
C LEU A 405 -38.32 56.96 23.00
N TYR A 406 -38.89 57.66 23.98
CA TYR A 406 -39.54 58.96 23.78
C TYR A 406 -38.55 60.02 23.30
N ASN A 407 -37.38 60.12 23.92
CA ASN A 407 -36.36 61.08 23.48
C ASN A 407 -35.90 60.80 22.03
N ARG A 408 -35.94 59.54 21.58
CA ARG A 408 -35.60 59.16 20.21
C ARG A 408 -36.73 59.38 19.20
N SER A 409 -37.97 59.10 19.59
CA SER A 409 -39.07 58.89 18.64
C SER A 409 -40.39 59.58 19.01
N GLY A 410 -40.38 60.37 20.09
CA GLY A 410 -41.53 61.08 20.63
C GLY A 410 -42.65 60.17 21.14
N ALA A 411 -43.81 60.76 21.44
CA ALA A 411 -44.99 60.06 21.95
C ALA A 411 -45.64 59.08 20.95
N GLY A 412 -45.25 59.11 19.66
CA GLY A 412 -45.87 58.31 18.59
C GLY A 412 -45.71 56.79 18.75
N GLN A 413 -44.88 56.34 19.69
CA GLN A 413 -44.74 54.93 20.05
C GLN A 413 -45.94 54.40 20.86
N TRP A 414 -46.74 55.31 21.42
CA TRP A 414 -47.97 55.01 22.17
C TRP A 414 -49.14 55.73 21.51
N PRO A 415 -49.66 55.26 20.36
CA PRO A 415 -50.63 56.01 19.54
C PRO A 415 -51.95 56.30 20.25
N HIS A 416 -52.35 55.48 21.23
CA HIS A 416 -53.60 55.64 21.98
C HIS A 416 -53.41 56.27 23.37
N CYS A 417 -52.30 55.96 24.04
CA CYS A 417 -52.05 56.43 25.40
C CYS A 417 -50.99 57.54 25.50
N GLY A 418 -50.27 57.87 24.42
CA GLY A 418 -49.19 58.85 24.42
C GLY A 418 -49.62 60.26 24.81
N SER A 419 -50.90 60.61 24.61
CA SER A 419 -51.47 61.87 25.11
C SER A 419 -51.49 61.98 26.64
N ARG A 420 -51.49 60.85 27.36
CA ARG A 420 -51.45 60.79 28.83
C ARG A 420 -50.12 61.25 29.41
N LEU A 421 -49.05 61.32 28.61
CA LEU A 421 -47.77 61.89 29.04
C LEU A 421 -47.87 63.38 29.39
N PHE A 422 -48.92 64.06 28.91
CA PHE A 422 -49.12 65.50 29.08
C PHE A 422 -50.34 65.84 29.97
N SER A 423 -50.95 64.84 30.61
CA SER A 423 -52.16 65.00 31.44
C SER A 423 -51.87 65.24 32.91
#